data_AF-H0YDP6-F1
#
_entry.id   AF-H0YDP6-F1
#
_cell.length_a   1.000
_cell.length_b   1.000
_cell.length_c   1.000
_cell.angle_alpha   90.00
_cell.angle_beta   90.00
_cell.angle_gamma   90.00
#
_symmetry.space_group_name_H-M   'P 1'
#
loop_
_entity.id
_entity.type
_entity.pdbx_description
1 polymer ?
#
loop_
_entity_poly.entity_id
_entity_poly.type
_entity_poly.pdbx_seq_one_letter_code
_entity_poly.pdbx_strand_id
1 'polypeptide(L)'
;MAWVPAESAVEELMPRLLPVEPCDLTEGFDPSVPPRTPQEYLRIEAAQCPDVVVAQIDPKKLKRKQSVNISLSGCQPAPEGYSPTLQWQQQQVAQFSTVRQNVNKHRSHWKSQQLDSNVTMPKSEDEEGWKKFCLGEKLCADGAVGPATNESPGIDYVQIGFPPLLSIVSRMNQATVTSVLEYLSNWFGERDFT
;
A
#
# COMPACT_ATOMS: atom_id res chain seq x y z
N MET A 1 1.31 48.83 -18.49
CA MET A 1 1.11 47.44 -17.99
C MET A 1 2.07 47.25 -16.85
N ALA A 2 1.62 47.48 -15.61
CA ALA A 2 2.41 47.20 -14.43
C ALA A 2 2.26 45.69 -14.14
N TRP A 3 3.39 45.00 -14.20
CA TRP A 3 3.54 43.60 -13.81
C TRP A 3 3.26 43.51 -12.31
N VAL A 4 2.16 42.90 -11.91
CA VAL A 4 1.94 42.47 -10.52
C VAL A 4 2.65 41.11 -10.40
N PRO A 5 3.71 40.98 -9.57
CA PRO A 5 4.32 39.68 -9.35
C PRO A 5 3.29 38.75 -8.73
N ALA A 6 3.13 37.55 -9.30
CA ALA A 6 2.37 36.49 -8.69
C ALA A 6 3.00 36.17 -7.32
N GLU A 7 2.34 36.60 -6.24
CA GLU A 7 2.67 36.13 -4.90
C GLU A 7 2.64 34.61 -4.93
N SER A 8 3.75 34.01 -4.51
CA SER A 8 3.89 32.56 -4.42
C SER A 8 2.71 32.02 -3.62
N ALA A 9 1.92 31.16 -4.25
CA ALA A 9 0.85 30.40 -3.62
C ALA A 9 1.45 29.38 -2.62
N VAL A 10 2.01 29.90 -1.52
CA VAL A 10 2.09 29.14 -0.28
C VAL A 10 0.69 29.27 0.32
N GLU A 11 0.01 28.14 0.45
CA GLU A 11 -1.28 28.08 1.14
C GLU A 11 -1.04 28.55 2.58
N GLU A 12 -1.40 29.81 2.86
CA GLU A 12 -1.15 30.44 4.15
C GLU A 12 -2.03 29.75 5.21
N LEU A 13 -1.41 29.21 6.26
CA LEU A 13 -2.11 28.41 7.29
C LEU A 13 -3.21 29.20 8.01
N MET A 14 -3.05 30.52 8.13
CA MET A 14 -4.03 31.45 8.69
C MET A 14 -4.02 32.76 7.89
N PRO A 15 -4.72 32.82 6.74
CA PRO A 15 -4.67 33.98 5.87
C PRO A 15 -5.40 35.17 6.49
N ARG A 16 -4.90 36.38 6.23
CA ARG A 16 -5.59 37.61 6.63
C ARG A 16 -6.83 37.82 5.78
N LEU A 17 -8.01 37.62 6.37
CA LEU A 17 -9.30 37.81 5.68
C LEU A 17 -9.85 39.24 5.78
N LEU A 18 -9.33 40.03 6.73
CA LEU A 18 -9.74 41.41 6.95
C LEU A 18 -8.61 42.35 6.54
N PRO A 19 -8.90 43.43 5.79
CA PRO A 19 -7.90 44.42 5.45
C PRO A 19 -7.53 45.19 6.71
N VAL A 20 -6.24 45.21 7.03
CA VAL A 20 -5.66 46.03 8.11
C VAL A 20 -4.54 46.85 7.49
N GLU A 21 -4.76 48.16 7.37
CA GLU A 21 -3.80 49.09 6.80
C GLU A 21 -2.55 49.21 7.70
N PRO A 22 -1.33 49.10 7.14
CA PRO A 22 -0.10 49.42 7.87
C PRO A 22 0.05 50.94 7.97
N CYS A 23 -0.61 51.56 8.96
CA CYS A 23 -0.47 52.99 9.23
C CYS A 23 0.66 53.27 10.22
N ASP A 24 1.59 54.11 9.78
CA ASP A 24 2.60 54.78 10.59
C ASP A 24 1.95 55.57 11.76
N LEU A 25 2.69 55.59 12.87
CA LEU A 25 2.33 56.19 14.16
C LEU A 25 1.92 57.66 14.04
N THR A 26 0.62 57.99 14.00
CA THR A 26 0.19 59.40 14.18
C THR A 26 -1.05 59.51 15.05
N GLU A 27 -0.79 59.82 16.33
CA GLU A 27 -1.59 60.66 17.23
C GLU A 27 -3.08 60.31 17.42
N GLY A 28 -3.41 59.66 18.55
CA GLY A 28 -4.78 59.63 19.08
C GLY A 28 -5.31 58.26 19.50
N PHE A 29 -4.57 57.18 19.28
CA PHE A 29 -4.98 55.86 19.74
C PHE A 29 -4.73 55.70 21.24
N ASP A 30 -5.80 55.83 22.03
CA ASP A 30 -5.80 55.55 23.46
C ASP A 30 -6.32 54.13 23.71
N PRO A 31 -5.46 53.16 24.06
CA PRO A 31 -5.86 51.78 24.31
C PRO A 31 -6.74 51.62 25.56
N SER A 32 -6.91 52.67 26.38
CA SER A 32 -7.74 52.65 27.58
C SER A 32 -9.20 53.05 27.36
N VAL A 33 -9.54 53.53 26.15
CA VAL A 33 -10.90 53.93 25.77
C VAL A 33 -11.48 52.92 24.76
N PRO A 34 -12.80 52.59 24.81
CA PRO A 34 -13.40 51.70 23.82
C PRO A 34 -13.18 52.18 22.38
N PRO A 35 -12.78 51.29 21.45
CA PRO A 35 -12.50 51.65 20.07
C PRO A 35 -13.78 52.16 19.38
N ARG A 36 -13.65 53.20 18.56
CA ARG A 36 -14.77 53.83 17.83
C ARG A 36 -14.80 53.42 16.36
N THR A 37 -13.75 52.75 15.87
CA THR A 37 -13.66 52.25 14.50
C THR A 37 -13.27 50.76 14.44
N PRO A 38 -13.70 50.02 13.39
CA PRO A 38 -13.29 48.62 13.20
C PRO A 38 -11.78 48.41 13.12
N GLN A 39 -11.06 49.37 12.56
CA GLN A 39 -9.60 49.35 12.42
C GLN A 39 -8.89 49.51 13.76
N GLU A 40 -9.42 50.35 14.66
CA GLU A 40 -8.93 50.45 16.04
C GLU A 40 -9.15 49.12 16.77
N TYR A 41 -10.33 48.51 16.63
CA TYR A 41 -10.68 47.25 17.30
C TYR A 41 -9.71 46.10 16.97
N LEU A 42 -9.31 45.97 15.71
CA LEU A 42 -8.44 44.86 15.27
C LEU A 42 -6.97 44.97 15.70
N ARG A 43 -6.54 46.09 16.30
CA ARG A 43 -5.11 46.39 16.57
C ARG A 43 -4.64 46.12 18.00
N ILE A 44 -5.54 45.92 18.97
CA ILE A 44 -5.23 46.29 20.37
C ILE A 44 -4.61 45.15 21.19
N GLU A 45 -4.96 43.89 20.93
CA GLU A 45 -4.79 42.85 21.96
C GLU A 45 -3.88 41.68 21.55
N ALA A 46 -4.00 41.20 20.31
CA ALA A 46 -3.32 39.97 19.89
C ALA A 46 -1.78 40.05 19.94
N ALA A 47 -1.18 41.23 19.72
CA ALA A 47 0.27 41.42 19.78
C ALA A 47 0.83 41.45 21.22
N GLN A 48 -0.02 41.70 22.22
CA GLN A 48 0.36 41.69 23.64
C GLN A 48 0.19 40.30 24.26
N CYS A 49 -0.59 39.44 23.62
CA CYS A 49 -0.74 38.05 24.00
C CYS A 49 0.54 37.27 23.66
N PRO A 50 1.00 36.37 24.54
CA PRO A 50 2.06 35.43 24.20
C PRO A 50 1.61 34.52 23.05
N ASP A 51 2.43 34.44 21.99
CA ASP A 51 2.14 33.65 20.78
C ASP A 51 1.99 32.14 21.07
N VAL A 52 2.76 31.65 22.04
CA VAL A 52 2.68 30.27 22.52
C VAL A 52 2.53 30.26 24.03
N VAL A 53 1.48 29.60 24.51
CA VAL A 53 1.24 29.34 25.94
C VAL A 53 1.26 27.85 26.20
N VAL A 54 1.90 27.45 27.31
CA VAL A 54 1.96 26.04 27.73
C VAL A 54 1.26 25.89 29.08
N ALA A 55 0.13 25.20 29.09
CA ALA A 55 -0.58 24.87 30.31
C ALA A 55 0.05 23.65 31.01
N GLN A 56 0.34 23.77 32.30
CA GLN A 56 0.83 22.65 33.10
C GLN A 56 -0.33 21.73 33.50
N ILE A 57 -0.32 20.50 33.00
CA ILE A 57 -1.34 19.48 33.28
C ILE A 57 -0.67 18.31 34.01
N ASP A 58 -1.30 17.79 35.06
CA ASP A 58 -0.82 16.58 35.75
C ASP A 58 -0.74 15.39 34.77
N PRO A 59 0.48 14.89 34.45
CA PRO A 59 0.68 13.82 33.48
C PRO A 59 -0.05 12.51 33.84
N LYS A 60 -0.37 12.31 35.12
CA LYS A 60 -1.09 11.12 35.60
C LYS A 60 -2.51 11.05 35.04
N LYS A 61 -3.12 12.19 34.71
CA LYS A 61 -4.47 12.27 34.13
C LYS A 61 -4.50 11.80 32.67
N LEU A 62 -3.40 11.98 31.94
CA LEU A 62 -3.29 11.64 30.51
C LEU A 62 -2.87 10.18 30.28
N LYS A 63 -2.02 9.62 31.15
CA LYS A 63 -1.46 8.27 30.99
C LYS A 63 -2.41 7.11 31.36
N ARG A 64 -3.56 7.39 31.97
CA ARG A 64 -4.44 6.34 32.54
C ARG A 64 -5.19 5.50 31.50
N LYS A 65 -5.36 6.00 30.27
CA LYS A 65 -6.19 5.36 29.23
C LYS A 65 -5.64 5.55 27.81
N GLN A 66 -4.32 5.49 27.64
CA GLN A 66 -3.73 5.61 26.30
C GLN A 66 -4.04 4.34 25.49
N SER A 67 -4.67 4.51 24.34
CA SER A 67 -4.89 3.42 23.39
C SER A 67 -3.57 2.96 22.79
N VAL A 68 -3.45 1.67 22.51
CA VAL A 68 -2.30 1.10 21.81
C VAL A 68 -2.48 1.21 20.30
N ASN A 69 -1.38 1.46 19.58
CA ASN A 69 -1.34 1.31 18.14
C ASN A 69 -0.85 -0.10 17.82
N ILE A 70 -1.63 -0.88 17.09
CA ILE A 70 -1.27 -2.25 16.73
C ILE A 70 -0.40 -2.18 15.48
N SER A 71 0.91 -2.43 15.65
CA SER A 71 1.85 -2.63 14.55
C SER A 71 1.94 -4.12 14.20
N LEU A 72 1.94 -4.44 12.91
CA LEU A 72 2.19 -5.81 12.44
C LEU A 72 3.62 -6.24 12.80
N SER A 73 3.78 -7.52 13.15
CA SER A 73 5.10 -8.10 13.43
C SER A 73 5.95 -8.18 12.16
N GLY A 74 7.27 -8.07 12.33
CA GLY A 74 8.22 -8.35 11.26
C GLY A 74 8.42 -9.86 11.02
N CYS A 75 9.33 -10.19 10.10
CA CYS A 75 9.75 -11.58 9.86
C CYS A 75 10.48 -12.16 11.09
N GLN A 76 10.28 -13.45 11.36
CA GLN A 76 11.00 -14.15 12.41
C GLN A 76 12.45 -14.44 11.97
N PRO A 77 13.45 -14.35 12.87
CA PRO A 77 14.80 -14.76 12.56
C PRO A 77 14.87 -16.24 12.17
N ALA A 78 15.71 -16.57 11.17
CA ALA A 78 15.98 -17.96 10.84
C ALA A 78 16.69 -18.66 12.01
N PRO A 79 16.40 -19.95 12.27
CA PRO A 79 17.16 -20.75 13.22
C PRO A 79 18.66 -20.76 12.91
N GLU A 80 19.48 -21.03 13.91
CA GLU A 80 20.94 -21.07 13.76
C GLU A 80 21.34 -22.10 12.68
N GLY A 81 22.20 -21.69 11.75
CA GLY A 81 22.62 -22.50 10.60
C GLY A 81 21.68 -22.45 9.39
N TYR A 82 20.46 -21.90 9.51
CA TYR A 82 19.50 -21.78 8.40
C TYR A 82 19.48 -20.38 7.76
N SER A 83 20.13 -19.39 8.38
CA SER A 83 20.21 -18.04 7.82
C SER A 83 21.08 -18.03 6.55
N PRO A 84 20.58 -17.52 5.41
CA PRO A 84 21.34 -17.48 4.18
C PRO A 84 22.46 -16.45 4.24
N THR A 85 23.61 -16.76 3.60
CA THR A 85 24.72 -15.80 3.50
C THR A 85 24.33 -14.58 2.68
N LEU A 86 24.92 -13.42 2.99
CA LEU A 86 24.62 -12.18 2.28
C LEU A 86 24.96 -12.27 0.78
N GLN A 87 26.06 -12.94 0.44
CA GLN A 87 26.46 -13.17 -0.95
C GLN A 87 25.38 -13.94 -1.72
N TRP A 88 24.82 -14.98 -1.11
CA TRP A 88 23.74 -15.76 -1.72
C TRP A 88 22.49 -14.91 -1.93
N GLN A 89 22.09 -14.10 -0.94
CA GLN A 89 20.95 -13.19 -1.06
C GLN A 89 21.13 -12.19 -2.22
N GLN A 90 22.31 -11.57 -2.33
CA GLN A 90 22.63 -10.64 -3.42
C GLN A 90 22.58 -11.32 -4.79
N GLN A 91 23.08 -12.55 -4.88
CA GLN A 91 23.00 -13.36 -6.09
C GLN A 91 21.54 -13.64 -6.47
N GLN A 92 20.69 -14.05 -5.52
CA GLN A 92 19.27 -14.31 -5.79
C GLN A 92 18.54 -13.06 -6.26
N VAL A 93 18.79 -11.90 -5.63
CA VAL A 93 18.21 -10.62 -6.06
C VAL A 93 18.64 -10.24 -7.48
N ALA A 94 19.94 -10.40 -7.80
CA ALA A 94 20.45 -10.13 -9.14
C ALA A 94 19.83 -11.05 -10.20
N GLN A 95 19.78 -12.36 -9.92
CA GLN A 95 19.17 -13.35 -10.81
C GLN A 95 17.67 -13.07 -11.02
N PHE A 96 16.94 -12.78 -9.94
CA PHE A 96 15.52 -12.46 -10.03
C PHE A 96 15.24 -11.20 -10.86
N SER A 97 16.11 -10.19 -10.77
CA SER A 97 16.04 -9.00 -11.64
C SER A 97 16.16 -9.36 -13.12
N THR A 98 17.12 -10.22 -13.49
CA THR A 98 17.26 -10.71 -14.87
C THR A 98 16.02 -11.48 -15.33
N VAL A 99 15.45 -12.34 -14.48
CA VAL A 99 14.20 -13.07 -14.79
C VAL A 99 13.07 -12.08 -15.06
N ARG A 100 12.88 -11.06 -14.23
CA ARG A 100 11.84 -10.03 -14.43
C ARG A 100 12.02 -9.28 -15.75
N GLN A 101 13.26 -8.92 -16.09
CA GLN A 101 13.56 -8.29 -17.38
C GLN A 101 13.21 -9.20 -18.55
N ASN A 102 13.54 -10.49 -18.47
CA ASN A 102 13.22 -11.48 -19.51
C ASN A 102 11.72 -11.71 -19.67
N VAL A 103 10.97 -11.82 -18.55
CA VAL A 103 9.51 -11.94 -18.57
C VAL A 103 8.89 -10.71 -19.24
N ASN A 104 9.33 -9.50 -18.86
CA ASN A 104 8.82 -8.27 -19.45
C ASN A 104 9.14 -8.17 -20.94
N LYS A 105 10.37 -8.48 -21.34
CA LYS A 105 10.83 -8.44 -22.73
C LYS A 105 9.99 -9.31 -23.66
N HIS A 106 9.60 -10.51 -23.21
CA HIS A 106 8.86 -11.48 -24.04
C HIS A 106 7.35 -11.51 -23.75
N ARG A 107 6.83 -10.64 -22.88
CA ARG A 107 5.42 -10.68 -22.44
C ARG A 107 4.44 -10.61 -23.61
N SER A 108 4.66 -9.70 -24.55
CA SER A 108 3.77 -9.52 -25.71
C SER A 108 3.74 -10.75 -26.60
N HIS A 109 4.89 -11.39 -26.82
CA HIS A 109 5.00 -12.62 -27.60
C HIS A 109 4.18 -13.76 -26.97
N TRP A 110 4.35 -14.00 -25.67
CA TRP A 110 3.61 -15.06 -24.97
C TRP A 110 2.12 -14.77 -24.84
N LYS A 111 1.74 -13.49 -24.71
CA LYS A 111 0.33 -13.08 -24.67
C LYS A 111 -0.41 -13.37 -25.98
N SER A 112 0.27 -13.30 -27.13
CA SER A 112 -0.33 -13.56 -28.45
C SER A 112 -0.43 -15.04 -28.84
N GLN A 113 0.31 -15.93 -28.18
CA GLN A 113 0.24 -17.36 -28.48
C GLN A 113 -1.08 -17.96 -28.00
N GLN A 114 -1.70 -18.84 -28.78
CA GLN A 114 -2.92 -19.53 -28.33
C GLN A 114 -2.62 -20.44 -27.13
N LEU A 115 -3.56 -20.51 -26.19
CA LEU A 115 -3.50 -21.51 -25.13
C LEU A 115 -4.01 -22.83 -25.68
N ASP A 116 -3.48 -23.93 -25.15
CA ASP A 116 -4.05 -25.25 -25.39
C ASP A 116 -5.51 -25.28 -24.90
N SER A 117 -6.34 -26.07 -25.58
CA SER A 117 -7.78 -26.15 -25.32
C SER A 117 -8.14 -26.63 -23.91
N ASN A 118 -7.18 -27.23 -23.20
CA ASN A 118 -7.32 -27.68 -21.82
C ASN A 118 -7.10 -26.56 -20.78
N VAL A 119 -6.58 -25.39 -21.15
CA VAL A 119 -6.29 -24.30 -20.22
C VAL A 119 -7.47 -23.31 -20.19
N THR A 120 -8.32 -23.44 -19.17
CA THR A 120 -9.35 -22.44 -18.87
C THR A 120 -8.94 -21.63 -17.65
N MET A 121 -8.60 -20.34 -17.86
CA MET A 121 -8.22 -19.45 -16.76
C MET A 121 -9.47 -19.05 -15.95
N PRO A 122 -9.45 -19.18 -14.61
CA PRO A 122 -10.54 -18.72 -13.75
C PRO A 122 -10.77 -17.20 -13.86
N LYS A 123 -11.94 -16.75 -13.41
CA LYS A 123 -12.24 -15.32 -13.27
C LYS A 123 -11.39 -14.70 -12.17
N SER A 124 -11.12 -13.40 -12.24
CA SER A 124 -10.27 -12.70 -11.26
C SER A 124 -10.74 -12.87 -9.80
N GLU A 125 -12.04 -12.96 -9.60
CA GLU A 125 -12.72 -13.06 -8.31
C GLU A 125 -12.96 -14.50 -7.82
N ASP A 126 -12.58 -15.50 -8.62
CA ASP A 126 -12.82 -16.91 -8.32
C ASP A 126 -11.65 -17.52 -7.53
N GLU A 127 -11.62 -17.27 -6.23
CA GLU A 127 -10.57 -17.73 -5.31
C GLU A 127 -10.36 -19.25 -5.38
N GLU A 128 -11.43 -20.02 -5.25
CA GLU A 128 -11.37 -21.49 -5.25
C GLU A 128 -10.97 -22.05 -6.62
N GLY A 129 -11.43 -21.40 -7.71
CA GLY A 129 -10.97 -21.69 -9.06
C GLY A 129 -9.46 -21.49 -9.21
N TRP A 130 -8.90 -20.39 -8.69
CA TRP A 130 -7.47 -20.12 -8.75
C TRP A 130 -6.63 -21.09 -7.91
N LYS A 131 -7.09 -21.45 -6.69
CA LYS A 131 -6.42 -22.46 -5.86
C LYS A 131 -6.34 -23.79 -6.58
N LYS A 132 -7.47 -24.28 -7.12
CA LYS A 132 -7.51 -25.52 -7.92
C LYS A 132 -6.69 -25.43 -9.19
N PHE A 133 -6.73 -24.29 -9.87
CA PHE A 133 -5.97 -24.09 -11.10
C PHE A 133 -4.46 -24.15 -10.86
N CYS A 134 -3.94 -23.54 -9.79
CA CYS A 134 -2.51 -23.50 -9.52
C CYS A 134 -1.99 -24.73 -8.78
N LEU A 135 -2.75 -25.28 -7.83
CA LEU A 135 -2.30 -26.32 -6.90
C LEU A 135 -2.95 -27.69 -7.18
N GLY A 136 -3.97 -27.73 -8.03
CA GLY A 136 -4.69 -28.96 -8.37
C GLY A 136 -5.76 -29.35 -7.36
N GLU A 137 -6.65 -30.24 -7.79
CA GLU A 137 -7.78 -30.69 -6.98
C GLU A 137 -7.36 -31.58 -5.80
N LYS A 138 -6.25 -32.34 -5.93
CA LYS A 138 -5.73 -33.20 -4.84
C LYS A 138 -5.30 -32.42 -3.60
N LEU A 139 -4.82 -31.20 -3.80
CA LEU A 139 -4.36 -30.32 -2.72
C LEU A 139 -5.44 -29.35 -2.23
N CYS A 140 -6.58 -29.27 -2.92
CA CYS A 140 -7.72 -28.45 -2.50
C CYS A 140 -8.84 -29.27 -1.83
N ALA A 141 -9.04 -30.53 -2.23
CA ALA A 141 -10.02 -31.41 -1.61
C ALA A 141 -9.49 -32.03 -0.30
N ASP A 142 -10.21 -31.82 0.80
CA ASP A 142 -9.97 -32.51 2.06
C ASP A 142 -10.55 -33.94 1.95
N GLY A 143 -9.70 -34.92 1.63
CA GLY A 143 -9.97 -36.33 1.92
C GLY A 143 -10.99 -37.12 1.09
N ALA A 144 -11.19 -36.86 -0.20
CA ALA A 144 -11.99 -37.75 -1.06
C ALA A 144 -11.27 -38.11 -2.37
N VAL A 145 -10.47 -39.17 -2.33
CA VAL A 145 -9.93 -39.82 -3.54
C VAL A 145 -11.04 -40.68 -4.15
N GLY A 146 -11.72 -40.17 -5.17
CA GLY A 146 -12.47 -41.00 -6.12
C GLY A 146 -11.49 -41.82 -6.99
N PRO A 147 -11.89 -43.01 -7.50
CA PRO A 147 -10.98 -43.90 -8.21
C PRO A 147 -10.44 -43.23 -9.47
N ALA A 148 -9.13 -43.29 -9.65
CA ALA A 148 -8.45 -42.85 -10.85
C ALA A 148 -8.93 -43.68 -12.05
N THR A 149 -9.75 -43.09 -12.92
CA THR A 149 -10.01 -43.63 -14.25
C THR A 149 -8.77 -43.38 -15.11
N ASN A 150 -7.91 -44.40 -15.17
CA ASN A 150 -6.84 -44.56 -16.15
C ASN A 150 -7.39 -44.52 -17.56
N GLU A 151 -7.17 -43.47 -18.35
CA GLU A 151 -7.18 -43.53 -19.83
C GLU A 151 -6.54 -42.24 -20.42
N SER A 152 -5.22 -42.02 -20.24
CA SER A 152 -4.34 -41.22 -21.12
C SER A 152 -2.91 -41.14 -20.56
N PRO A 153 -1.84 -41.30 -21.37
CA PRO A 153 -0.45 -41.09 -20.91
C PRO A 153 -0.07 -39.61 -20.75
N GLY A 154 -1.04 -38.69 -20.81
CA GLY A 154 -0.85 -37.25 -20.61
C GLY A 154 -0.94 -36.85 -19.15
N ILE A 155 -0.20 -35.81 -18.76
CA ILE A 155 -0.28 -35.22 -17.41
C ILE A 155 -1.65 -34.53 -17.26
N ASP A 156 -2.43 -34.98 -16.28
CA ASP A 156 -3.70 -34.32 -15.94
C ASP A 156 -3.46 -33.11 -15.03
N TYR A 157 -3.29 -31.95 -15.68
CA TYR A 157 -3.10 -30.67 -15.01
C TYR A 157 -4.32 -30.21 -14.19
N VAL A 158 -5.51 -30.78 -14.42
CA VAL A 158 -6.70 -30.51 -13.59
C VAL A 158 -6.50 -31.13 -12.20
N GLN A 159 -5.87 -32.30 -12.15
CA GLN A 159 -5.64 -33.00 -10.90
C GLN A 159 -4.44 -32.46 -10.10
N ILE A 160 -3.37 -32.05 -10.79
CA ILE A 160 -2.08 -31.67 -10.17
C ILE A 160 -1.83 -30.15 -10.09
N GLY A 161 -2.61 -29.36 -10.84
CA GLY A 161 -2.42 -27.93 -10.97
C GLY A 161 -1.56 -27.56 -12.19
N PHE A 162 -1.86 -26.41 -12.79
CA PHE A 162 -1.10 -25.85 -13.90
C PHE A 162 0.16 -25.13 -13.39
N PRO A 163 1.35 -25.47 -13.92
CA PRO A 163 2.57 -24.76 -13.59
C PRO A 163 2.53 -23.31 -14.09
N PRO A 164 3.30 -22.38 -13.51
CA PRO A 164 3.32 -20.96 -13.88
C PRO A 164 4.06 -20.73 -15.21
N LEU A 165 3.51 -21.25 -16.31
CA LEU A 165 4.06 -21.10 -17.66
C LEU A 165 3.96 -19.66 -18.14
N LEU A 166 4.92 -19.21 -18.95
CA LEU A 166 4.92 -17.85 -19.53
C LEU A 166 3.70 -17.58 -20.40
N SER A 167 3.16 -18.60 -21.08
CA SER A 167 1.91 -18.53 -21.84
C SER A 167 0.70 -18.17 -20.96
N ILE A 168 0.71 -18.57 -19.68
CA ILE A 168 -0.34 -18.31 -18.70
C ILE A 168 -0.09 -16.97 -17.99
N VAL A 169 1.05 -16.82 -17.31
CA VAL A 169 1.30 -15.67 -16.43
C VAL A 169 1.45 -14.34 -17.21
N SER A 170 1.83 -14.40 -18.49
CA SER A 170 1.92 -13.18 -19.34
C SER A 170 0.55 -12.60 -19.69
N ARG A 171 -0.52 -13.39 -19.58
CA ARG A 171 -1.91 -12.97 -19.87
C ARG A 171 -2.59 -12.32 -18.67
N MET A 172 -2.14 -12.65 -17.46
CA MET A 172 -2.66 -12.05 -16.24
C MET A 172 -2.37 -10.56 -16.23
N ASN A 173 -3.36 -9.74 -15.86
CA ASN A 173 -3.13 -8.32 -15.61
C ASN A 173 -2.62 -8.12 -14.17
N GLN A 174 -2.22 -6.89 -13.82
CA GLN A 174 -1.66 -6.61 -12.49
C GLN A 174 -2.64 -6.89 -11.36
N ALA A 175 -3.94 -6.62 -11.55
CA ALA A 175 -4.96 -6.88 -10.54
C ALA A 175 -5.13 -8.39 -10.30
N THR A 176 -5.21 -9.19 -11.36
CA THR A 176 -5.29 -10.65 -11.27
C THR A 176 -4.05 -11.24 -10.60
N VAL A 177 -2.84 -10.74 -10.91
CA VAL A 177 -1.61 -11.20 -10.23
C VAL A 177 -1.69 -10.93 -8.73
N THR A 178 -2.16 -9.76 -8.33
CA THR A 178 -2.34 -9.42 -6.91
C THR A 178 -3.38 -10.33 -6.24
N SER A 179 -4.55 -10.53 -6.84
CA SER A 179 -5.60 -11.40 -6.30
C SER A 179 -5.13 -12.85 -6.16
N VAL A 180 -4.43 -13.39 -7.17
CA VAL A 180 -3.91 -14.77 -7.11
C VAL A 180 -2.83 -14.91 -6.03
N LEU A 181 -1.97 -13.91 -5.84
CA LEU A 181 -1.00 -13.92 -4.73
C LEU A 181 -1.69 -13.92 -3.37
N GLU A 182 -2.78 -13.17 -3.22
CA GLU A 182 -3.60 -13.17 -2.00
C GLU A 182 -4.24 -14.56 -1.76
N TYR A 183 -4.86 -15.15 -2.78
CA TYR A 183 -5.48 -16.48 -2.68
C TYR A 183 -4.48 -17.58 -2.32
N LEU A 184 -3.28 -17.55 -2.91
CA LEU A 184 -2.22 -18.50 -2.58
C LEU A 184 -1.62 -18.23 -1.19
N SER A 185 -1.59 -16.98 -0.72
CA SER A 185 -1.17 -16.63 0.64
C SER A 185 -2.19 -17.12 1.68
N ASN A 186 -3.49 -16.99 1.40
CA ASN A 186 -4.56 -17.52 2.24
C ASN A 186 -4.45 -19.05 2.35
N TRP A 187 -4.27 -19.73 1.20
CA TRP A 187 -4.06 -21.18 1.18
C TRP A 187 -2.81 -21.60 1.97
N PHE A 188 -1.71 -20.87 1.82
CA PHE A 188 -0.47 -21.13 2.56
C PHE A 188 -0.61 -20.88 4.07
N GLY A 189 -1.51 -20.00 4.49
CA GLY A 189 -1.84 -19.82 5.91
C GLY A 189 -2.55 -21.02 6.55
N GLU A 190 -3.24 -21.82 5.73
CA GLU A 190 -4.06 -22.95 6.19
C GLU A 190 -3.43 -24.33 5.93
N ARG A 191 -2.49 -24.43 4.96
CA ARG A 191 -1.88 -25.70 4.52
C ARG A 191 -0.35 -25.62 4.46
N ASP A 192 0.29 -26.78 4.37
CA ASP A 192 1.75 -26.89 4.30
C ASP A 192 2.32 -26.32 2.98
N PHE A 193 3.56 -25.82 3.05
CA PHE A 193 4.30 -25.37 1.87
C PHE A 193 4.68 -26.56 0.98
N THR A 194 4.29 -26.54 -0.30
CA THR A 194 4.56 -27.59 -1.30
C THR A 194 5.54 -27.13 -2.38
#